data_AF-A0A1F4AZ36-F1
#
_entry.id   AF-A0A1F4AZ36-F1
#
_cell.length_a   1.000
_cell.length_b   1.000
_cell.length_c   1.000
_cell.angle_alpha   90.00
_cell.angle_beta   90.00
_cell.angle_gamma   90.00
#
_symmetry.space_group_name_H-M   'P 1'
#
loop_
_entity.id
_entity.type
_entity.pdbx_description
1 polymer ?
#
loop_
_entity_poly.entity_id
_entity_poly.type
_entity_poly.pdbx_seq_one_letter_code
_entity_poly.pdbx_strand_id
1 'polypeptide(L)'
;MGLLAILGAILEHNLPEERIRQFKRWLLSRLERTGRCLAQRLPFLGEGGGLRLLLHLQALIAGLGGLTQPAPAVARVLALPGFEPFRIDFGTELRDMLAALLRGRAARGPGEPVLSTGPERTPGGNHDCGEPEG
;
A
#
# COMPACT_ATOMS: atom_id res chain seq x y z
N MET A 1 -7.99 -2.23 16.59
CA MET A 1 -8.17 -2.14 15.12
C MET A 1 -7.81 -0.73 14.67
N GLY A 2 -6.77 -0.54 13.85
CA GLY A 2 -6.43 0.78 13.32
C GLY A 2 -7.36 1.14 12.15
N LEU A 3 -7.97 2.32 12.20
CA LEU A 3 -8.93 2.84 11.21
C LEU A 3 -8.46 2.70 9.74
N LEU A 4 -7.14 2.72 9.51
CA LEU A 4 -6.53 2.60 8.17
C LEU A 4 -6.75 1.25 7.49
N ALA A 5 -6.86 0.14 8.23
CA ALA A 5 -7.04 -1.19 7.62
C ALA A 5 -8.47 -1.42 7.12
N ILE A 6 -9.46 -0.83 7.81
CA ILE A 6 -10.88 -0.89 7.44
C ILE A 6 -11.21 0.08 6.30
N LEU A 7 -10.40 1.13 6.15
CA LEU A 7 -10.63 2.23 5.24
C LEU A 7 -10.72 1.82 3.76
N GLY A 8 -9.81 0.96 3.29
CA GLY A 8 -9.79 0.52 1.89
C GLY A 8 -10.88 -0.48 1.54
N ALA A 9 -11.24 -1.36 2.48
CA ALA A 9 -12.17 -2.47 2.21
C ALA A 9 -13.64 -2.11 2.42
N ILE A 10 -13.96 -1.18 3.34
CA ILE A 10 -15.35 -0.91 3.74
C ILE A 10 -15.82 0.48 3.30
N LEU A 11 -14.98 1.51 3.38
CA LEU A 11 -15.40 2.88 3.05
C LEU A 11 -15.37 3.18 1.55
N GLU A 12 -14.40 2.64 0.81
CA GLU A 12 -14.26 2.92 -0.63
C GLU A 12 -15.32 2.21 -1.50
N HIS A 13 -15.94 1.13 -1.01
CA HIS A 13 -16.98 0.42 -1.74
C HIS A 13 -18.41 0.87 -1.42
N ASN A 14 -18.62 1.64 -0.34
CA ASN A 14 -19.95 2.01 0.15
C ASN A 14 -20.25 3.51 0.08
N LEU A 15 -19.35 4.31 -0.50
CA LEU A 15 -19.50 5.75 -0.59
C LEU A 15 -19.66 6.22 -2.04
N PRO A 16 -20.45 7.29 -2.29
CA PRO A 16 -20.45 7.98 -3.57
C PRO A 16 -19.04 8.44 -3.95
N GLU A 17 -18.70 8.42 -5.24
CA GLU A 17 -17.38 8.79 -5.74
C GLU A 17 -16.88 10.15 -5.22
N GLU A 18 -17.76 11.15 -5.14
CA GLU A 18 -17.43 12.48 -4.61
C GLU A 18 -16.90 12.41 -3.17
N ARG A 19 -17.51 11.57 -2.33
CA ARG A 19 -17.09 11.38 -0.93
C ARG A 19 -15.76 10.66 -0.85
N ILE A 20 -15.54 9.66 -1.71
CA ILE A 20 -14.25 8.98 -1.84
C ILE A 20 -13.16 9.97 -2.25
N ARG A 21 -13.44 10.83 -3.24
CA ARG A 21 -12.49 11.84 -3.72
C ARG A 21 -12.14 12.86 -2.65
N GLN A 22 -13.15 13.37 -1.94
CA GLN A 22 -12.95 14.29 -0.81
C GLN A 22 -12.07 13.64 0.27
N PHE A 23 -12.35 12.38 0.61
CA PHE A 23 -11.59 11.61 1.57
C PHE A 23 -10.14 11.40 1.13
N LYS A 24 -9.90 10.93 -0.10
CA LYS A 24 -8.56 10.71 -0.65
C LYS A 24 -7.73 11.99 -0.69
N ARG A 25 -8.34 13.13 -1.04
CA ARG A 25 -7.67 14.45 -1.00
C ARG A 25 -7.23 14.83 0.41
N TRP A 26 -8.11 14.65 1.39
CA TRP A 26 -7.79 14.89 2.80
C TRP A 26 -6.66 13.99 3.29
N LEU A 27 -6.71 12.69 2.95
CA LEU A 27 -5.69 11.72 3.33
C LEU A 27 -4.34 12.05 2.69
N LEU A 28 -4.34 12.36 1.38
CA LEU A 28 -3.13 12.73 0.65
C LEU A 28 -2.42 13.92 1.31
N SER A 29 -3.14 14.99 1.62
CA SER A 29 -2.57 16.18 2.28
C SER A 29 -1.87 15.85 3.61
N ARG A 30 -2.45 14.93 4.41
CA ARG A 30 -1.86 14.48 5.67
C ARG A 30 -0.62 13.62 5.45
N LEU A 31 -0.68 12.71 4.48
CA LEU A 31 0.45 11.86 4.13
C LEU A 31 1.61 12.67 3.55
N GLU A 32 1.35 13.68 2.73
CA GLU A 32 2.38 14.59 2.19
C GLU A 32 3.05 15.42 3.29
N ARG A 33 2.27 15.99 4.22
CA ARG A 33 2.82 16.70 5.37
C ARG A 33 3.74 15.79 6.20
N THR A 34 3.28 14.58 6.51
CA THR A 34 4.05 13.61 7.30
C THR A 34 5.28 13.12 6.52
N GLY A 35 5.12 12.85 5.22
CA GLY A 35 6.18 12.42 4.32
C GLY A 35 7.30 13.44 4.20
N ARG A 36 6.98 14.74 4.17
CA ARG A 36 8.00 15.81 4.23
C ARG A 36 8.80 15.78 5.54
N CYS A 37 8.13 15.63 6.68
CA CYS A 37 8.81 15.52 7.97
C CYS A 37 9.74 14.29 8.05
N LEU A 38 9.35 13.18 7.40
CA LEU A 38 10.18 11.98 7.30
C LEU A 38 11.40 12.21 6.39
N ALA A 39 11.20 12.80 5.21
CA ALA A 39 12.28 13.09 4.27
C ALA A 39 13.32 14.06 4.87
N GLN A 40 12.88 15.01 5.70
CA GLN A 40 13.79 15.90 6.45
C GLN A 40 14.69 15.16 7.45
N ARG A 41 14.19 14.07 8.06
CA ARG A 41 14.95 13.27 9.04
C ARG A 41 15.70 12.10 8.43
N LEU A 42 15.30 11.68 7.23
CA LEU A 42 15.84 10.53 6.51
C LEU A 42 16.19 10.97 5.08
N PRO A 43 17.32 11.68 4.88
CA PRO A 43 17.65 12.31 3.60
C PRO A 43 17.75 11.31 2.43
N PHE A 44 18.11 10.06 2.71
CA PHE A 44 18.18 8.99 1.72
C PHE A 44 16.83 8.64 1.06
N LEU A 45 15.70 9.11 1.61
CA LEU A 45 14.39 8.90 1.00
C LEU A 45 14.20 9.73 -0.28
N GLY A 46 14.92 10.86 -0.43
CA GLY A 46 14.74 11.78 -1.54
C GLY A 46 13.34 12.43 -1.58
N GLU A 47 13.06 13.14 -2.67
CA GLU A 47 11.77 13.80 -2.88
C GLU A 47 10.64 12.78 -3.06
N GLY A 48 9.50 13.00 -2.40
CA GLY A 48 8.35 12.09 -2.43
C GLY A 48 8.57 10.73 -1.74
N GLY A 49 9.79 10.39 -1.34
CA GLY A 49 10.12 9.10 -0.74
C GLY A 49 9.43 8.85 0.60
N GLY A 50 9.24 9.90 1.41
CA GLY A 50 8.50 9.84 2.67
C GLY A 50 7.02 9.50 2.48
N LEU A 51 6.36 10.06 1.46
CA LEU A 51 4.98 9.71 1.11
C LEU A 51 4.89 8.24 0.68
N ARG A 52 5.79 7.79 -0.21
CA ARG A 52 5.84 6.39 -0.64
C ARG A 52 6.09 5.43 0.52
N LEU A 53 6.95 5.80 1.47
CA LEU A 53 7.21 5.00 2.67
C LEU A 53 5.94 4.82 3.52
N LEU A 54 5.16 5.89 3.72
CA LEU A 54 3.90 5.82 4.47
C LEU A 54 2.86 4.93 3.77
N LEU A 55 2.79 4.97 2.43
CA LEU A 55 1.92 4.08 1.67
C LEU A 55 2.34 2.61 1.79
N HIS A 56 3.65 2.31 1.77
CA HIS A 56 4.14 0.97 2.03
C HIS A 56 3.85 0.52 3.46
N LEU A 57 4.04 1.40 4.45
CA LEU A 57 3.71 1.11 5.84
C LEU A 57 2.22 0.78 6.01
N GLN A 58 1.34 1.53 5.35
CA GLN A 58 -0.10 1.22 5.32
C GLN A 58 -0.37 -0.17 4.73
N ALA A 59 0.27 -0.52 3.60
CA ALA A 59 0.12 -1.83 2.98
C ALA A 59 0.62 -2.97 3.89
N LEU A 60 1.76 -2.77 4.55
CA LEU A 60 2.30 -3.72 5.53
C LEU A 60 1.33 -3.94 6.69
N ILE A 61 0.81 -2.86 7.29
CA ILE A 61 -0.17 -2.94 8.39
C ILE A 61 -1.43 -3.69 7.94
N ALA A 62 -1.94 -3.39 6.74
CA ALA A 62 -3.13 -4.05 6.22
C ALA A 62 -2.90 -5.55 5.98
N GLY A 63 -1.79 -5.93 5.34
CA GLY A 63 -1.44 -7.33 5.08
C GLY A 63 -1.18 -8.13 6.35
N LEU A 64 -0.34 -7.60 7.25
CA LEU A 64 -0.02 -8.25 8.53
C LEU A 64 -1.24 -8.37 9.44
N GLY A 65 -2.15 -7.40 9.40
CA GLY A 65 -3.40 -7.44 10.17
C GLY A 65 -4.22 -8.71 9.86
N GLY A 66 -4.32 -9.10 8.59
CA GLY A 66 -5.04 -10.32 8.19
C GLY A 66 -4.37 -11.61 8.66
N LEU A 67 -3.03 -11.64 8.73
CA LEU A 67 -2.27 -12.84 9.13
C LEU A 67 -2.23 -13.02 10.66
N THR A 68 -2.26 -11.93 11.41
CA THR A 68 -2.10 -11.92 12.87
C THR A 68 -3.43 -12.01 13.62
N GLN A 69 -4.55 -11.93 12.90
CA GLN A 69 -5.89 -12.04 13.46
C GLN A 69 -6.72 -13.13 12.75
N PRO A 70 -6.27 -14.40 12.82
CA PRO A 70 -6.97 -15.49 12.16
C PRO A 70 -8.35 -15.72 12.76
N ALA A 71 -9.28 -16.23 11.93
CA ALA A 71 -10.57 -16.70 12.42
C ALA A 71 -10.40 -17.79 13.50
N PRO A 72 -11.34 -17.96 14.44
CA PRO A 72 -11.18 -18.90 15.56
C PRO A 72 -10.86 -20.34 15.15
N ALA A 73 -11.38 -20.81 14.01
CA ALA A 73 -11.07 -22.12 13.47
C ALA A 73 -9.59 -22.26 13.05
N VAL A 74 -9.06 -21.25 12.37
CA VAL A 74 -7.65 -21.21 11.96
C VAL A 74 -6.74 -21.08 13.18
N ALA A 75 -7.09 -20.23 14.14
CA ALA A 75 -6.32 -20.08 15.38
C ALA A 75 -6.12 -21.42 16.14
N ARG A 76 -7.15 -22.26 16.19
CA ARG A 76 -7.06 -23.60 16.80
C ARG A 76 -6.10 -24.52 16.05
N VAL A 77 -6.11 -24.50 14.72
CA VAL A 77 -5.16 -25.28 13.90
C VAL A 77 -3.74 -24.78 14.12
N LEU A 78 -3.54 -23.47 14.11
CA LEU A 78 -2.22 -22.89 14.30
C LEU A 78 -1.65 -23.20 15.70
N ALA A 79 -2.48 -23.46 16.71
CA ALA A 79 -2.04 -23.86 18.05
C ALA A 79 -1.50 -25.30 18.15
N LEU A 80 -1.65 -26.12 17.11
CA LEU A 80 -1.13 -27.48 17.08
C LEU A 80 0.40 -27.50 16.82
N PRO A 81 1.12 -28.55 17.29
CA PRO A 81 2.53 -28.73 16.98
C PRO A 81 2.79 -28.81 15.47
N GLY A 82 3.84 -28.16 14.99
CA GLY A 82 4.23 -28.12 13.56
C GLY A 82 3.71 -26.90 12.81
N PHE A 83 2.86 -26.07 13.43
CA PHE A 83 2.31 -24.85 12.84
C PHE A 83 2.90 -23.55 13.42
N GLU A 84 3.92 -23.66 14.28
CA GLU A 84 4.65 -22.53 14.87
C GLU A 84 5.03 -21.44 13.85
N PRO A 85 5.55 -21.74 12.63
CA PRO A 85 5.95 -20.72 11.67
C PRO A 85 4.81 -19.80 11.19
N PHE A 86 3.55 -20.21 11.34
CA PHE A 86 2.39 -19.41 10.97
C PHE A 86 1.86 -18.54 12.12
N ARG A 87 2.41 -18.69 13.33
CA ARG A 87 2.05 -17.87 14.50
C ARG A 87 2.80 -16.54 14.45
N ILE A 88 2.35 -15.67 13.54
CA ILE A 88 2.99 -14.39 13.31
C ILE A 88 2.65 -13.40 14.44
N ASP A 89 3.66 -12.76 15.01
CA ASP A 89 3.49 -11.60 15.90
C ASP A 89 3.49 -10.30 15.09
N PHE A 90 2.40 -9.54 15.17
CA PHE A 90 2.23 -8.31 14.40
C PHE A 90 3.33 -7.29 14.69
N GLY A 91 3.64 -7.08 15.97
CA GLY A 91 4.55 -6.01 16.38
C GLY A 91 5.98 -6.28 15.95
N THR A 92 6.42 -7.53 16.07
CA THR A 92 7.76 -7.97 15.68
C THR A 92 7.92 -7.96 14.16
N GLU A 93 7.01 -8.59 13.42
CA GLU A 93 7.09 -8.60 11.95
C GLU A 93 7.00 -7.21 11.33
N LEU A 94 6.10 -6.34 11.82
CA LEU A 94 5.99 -4.99 11.29
C LEU A 94 7.30 -4.21 11.43
N ARG A 95 7.98 -4.36 12.58
CA ARG A 95 9.27 -3.71 12.83
C ARG A 95 10.35 -4.27 11.92
N ASP A 96 10.42 -5.58 11.77
CA ASP A 96 11.44 -6.24 10.95
C ASP A 96 11.27 -5.91 9.47
N MET A 97 10.04 -5.96 8.95
CA MET A 97 9.73 -5.56 7.57
C MET A 97 10.01 -4.08 7.31
N LEU A 98 9.63 -3.19 8.25
CA LEU A 98 9.90 -1.76 8.10
C LEU A 98 11.40 -1.45 8.16
N ALA A 99 12.14 -2.11 9.06
CA ALA A 99 13.59 -1.97 9.15
C ALA A 99 14.28 -2.47 7.88
N ALA A 100 13.86 -3.63 7.34
CA ALA A 100 14.36 -4.14 6.08
C ALA A 100 14.11 -3.17 4.92
N LEU A 101 12.89 -2.60 4.82
CA LEU A 101 12.54 -1.62 3.80
C LEU A 101 13.39 -0.35 3.91
N LEU A 102 13.59 0.17 5.12
CA LEU A 102 14.41 1.36 5.36
C LEU A 102 15.88 1.12 5.04
N ARG A 103 16.45 0.00 5.48
CA ARG A 103 17.84 -0.38 5.16
C ARG A 103 18.04 -0.57 3.65
N GLY A 104 17.12 -1.26 2.98
CA GLY A 104 17.17 -1.46 1.54
C GLY A 104 17.11 -0.15 0.75
N ARG A 105 16.34 0.82 1.21
CA ARG A 105 16.31 2.17 0.63
C ARG A 105 17.57 2.97 0.92
N ALA A 106 18.08 2.91 2.14
CA ALA A 106 19.32 3.58 2.51
C ALA A 106 20.51 3.08 1.70
N ALA A 107 20.58 1.77 1.42
CA ALA A 107 21.64 1.17 0.60
C ALA A 107 21.62 1.60 -0.88
N ARG A 108 20.45 1.96 -1.42
CA ARG A 108 20.32 2.44 -2.81
C ARG A 108 20.65 3.92 -2.99
N GLY A 109 20.74 4.69 -1.89
CA GLY A 109 20.91 6.13 -1.92
C GLY A 109 19.64 6.88 -2.38
N PRO A 110 19.67 8.22 -2.40
CA PRO A 110 18.53 9.03 -2.80
C PRO A 110 18.23 8.88 -4.30
N GLY A 111 17.09 8.26 -4.61
CA GLY A 111 16.37 8.49 -5.86
C GLY A 111 16.82 7.68 -7.09
N GLU A 112 16.77 6.35 -7.02
CA GLU A 112 16.49 5.59 -8.24
C GLU A 112 14.97 5.42 -8.37
N PRO A 113 14.31 6.08 -9.35
CA PRO A 113 12.87 5.94 -9.52
C PRO A 113 12.56 4.50 -9.90
N VAL A 114 11.69 3.83 -9.14
CA VAL A 114 10.96 2.67 -9.66
C VAL A 114 10.12 3.20 -10.83
N LEU A 115 10.56 2.90 -12.05
CA LEU A 115 9.80 3.00 -13.28
C LEU A 115 8.51 2.21 -13.09
N SER A 116 7.42 2.91 -12.78
CA SER A 116 6.08 2.39 -12.99
C SER A 116 5.76 2.58 -14.47
N THR A 117 6.14 1.62 -15.30
CA THR A 117 5.50 1.43 -16.61
C THR A 117 4.05 0.99 -16.33
N GLY A 118 3.17 1.96 -16.11
CA GLY A 118 1.75 1.75 -16.32
C GLY A 118 1.52 1.51 -17.82
N PRO A 119 0.52 0.70 -18.21
CA PRO A 119 0.29 0.42 -19.62
C PRO A 119 -0.07 1.72 -20.33
N GLU A 120 0.61 2.01 -21.44
CA GLU A 120 0.17 2.98 -22.43
C GLU A 120 -1.31 2.73 -22.72
N ARG A 121 -2.17 3.69 -22.37
CA ARG A 121 -3.49 3.79 -22.98
C ARG A 121 -3.26 4.33 -24.38
N THR A 122 -3.12 3.43 -25.34
CA THR A 122 -3.27 3.75 -26.77
C THR A 122 -4.65 4.39 -26.97
N PRO A 123 -4.76 5.52 -27.69
CA PRO A 123 -6.07 6.01 -28.11
C PRO A 123 -6.62 5.03 -29.14
N GLY A 124 -7.66 4.29 -28.77
CA GLY A 124 -8.39 3.42 -29.68
C GLY A 124 -8.92 4.22 -30.86
N GLY A 125 -8.36 3.91 -32.03
CA GLY A 125 -8.69 4.51 -33.31
C GLY A 125 -10.14 4.23 -33.70
N ASN A 126 -10.74 5.28 -34.23
CA ASN A 126 -12.00 5.35 -34.96
C ASN A 126 -12.17 4.13 -35.89
N HIS A 127 -13.10 3.23 -35.58
CA HIS A 127 -13.58 2.24 -36.55
C HIS A 127 -14.65 2.92 -37.40
N ASP A 128 -14.18 3.62 -38.42
CA ASP A 128 -14.95 3.95 -39.61
C ASP A 128 -14.85 2.73 -40.54
N CYS A 129 -15.80 1.80 -40.43
CA CYS A 129 -15.98 0.74 -41.40
C CYS A 129 -17.11 1.19 -42.34
N GLY A 130 -16.72 1.88 -43.41
CA GLY A 130 -17.53 1.98 -44.62
C GLY A 130 -17.73 0.58 -45.21
N GLU A 131 -18.99 0.21 -45.43
CA GLU A 131 -19.35 -0.92 -46.27
C GLU A 131 -19.16 -0.52 -47.75
N PRO A 132 -18.49 -1.33 -48.59
CA PRO A 132 -18.55 -1.18 -50.03
C PRO A 132 -19.74 -1.97 -50.59
N GLU A 133 -20.41 -1.36 -51.56
CA GLU A 133 -21.51 -1.92 -52.34
C GLU A 133 -21.15 -3.22 -53.09
N GLY A 134 -22.16 -4.09 -53.21
CA GLY A 134 -22.14 -5.32 -54.03
C GLY A 134 -23.48 -6.05 -53.96
#